data_AF-A0A397H9R3-F1
#
_entry.id   AF-A0A397H9R3-F1
#
_cell.length_a   1.000
_cell.length_b   1.000
_cell.length_c   1.000
_cell.angle_alpha   90.00
_cell.angle_beta   90.00
_cell.angle_gamma   90.00
#
_symmetry.space_group_name_H-M   'P 1'
#
loop_
_entity.id
_entity.type
_entity.pdbx_description
1 polymer ?
#
loop_
_entity_poly.entity_id
_entity_poly.type
_entity_poly.pdbx_seq_one_letter_code
_entity_poly.pdbx_strand_id
1 'polypeptide(L)'
;MDLSLQWKRSDPPERRISHNRPSFEDQTSALVEIYKTPEIDGKYADEPGMEKLGELRLDFPEPHLGFNRKLKFTLNFGQIEIKASCINQNGKSVDTKFNLEL
;
A
#
# COMPACT_ATOMS: atom_id res chain seq x y z
N MET A 1 -13.40 -6.29 6.76
CA MET A 1 -12.66 -5.21 7.44
C MET A 1 -12.04 -4.40 6.31
N ASP A 2 -12.58 -3.21 6.08
CA ASP A 2 -12.16 -2.31 5.00
C ASP A 2 -10.70 -1.88 5.23
N LEU A 3 -9.81 -2.23 4.32
CA LEU A 3 -8.40 -1.81 4.30
C LEU A 3 -8.25 -0.47 3.55
N SER A 4 -9.23 0.43 3.66
CA SER A 4 -9.14 1.76 3.07
C SER A 4 -7.90 2.49 3.62
N LEU A 5 -6.98 2.78 2.72
CA LEU A 5 -5.74 3.51 2.99
C LEU A 5 -6.11 4.93 3.44
N GLN A 6 -6.05 5.20 4.74
CA GLN A 6 -6.32 6.53 5.28
C GLN A 6 -5.03 7.37 5.33
N TRP A 7 -4.90 8.31 4.39
CA TRP A 7 -3.79 9.28 4.35
C TRP A 7 -4.04 10.44 5.32
N LYS A 8 -2.98 10.95 5.96
CA LYS A 8 -3.09 12.16 6.79
C LYS A 8 -2.84 13.40 5.93
N ARG A 9 -3.52 14.50 6.25
CA ARG A 9 -3.30 15.81 5.57
C ARG A 9 -1.84 16.30 5.67
N SER A 10 -1.09 15.82 6.67
CA SER A 10 0.33 16.15 6.86
C SER A 10 1.28 15.38 5.94
N ASP A 11 0.82 14.33 5.28
CA ASP A 11 1.69 13.54 4.40
C ASP A 11 1.98 14.37 3.14
N PRO A 12 3.26 14.48 2.73
CA PRO A 12 3.61 15.21 1.52
C PRO A 12 2.83 14.68 0.31
N PRO A 13 2.31 15.53 -0.58
CA PRO A 13 1.59 15.07 -1.77
C PRO A 13 2.49 14.18 -2.66
N GLU A 14 3.79 14.44 -2.69
CA GLU A 14 4.80 13.64 -3.40
C GLU A 14 5.15 12.31 -2.69
N ARG A 15 4.77 12.14 -1.43
CA ARG A 15 5.07 10.94 -0.64
C ARG A 15 3.99 10.63 0.39
N ARG A 16 3.28 9.53 0.17
CA ARG A 16 2.21 9.03 1.04
C ARG A 16 2.67 7.81 1.83
N ILE A 17 2.41 7.76 3.13
CA ILE A 17 2.86 6.67 4.02
C ILE A 17 1.68 6.12 4.83
N SER A 18 1.50 4.80 4.85
CA SER A 18 0.55 4.13 5.73
C SER A 18 1.25 3.12 6.64
N HIS A 19 0.78 3.04 7.88
CA HIS A 19 1.27 2.10 8.88
C HIS A 19 0.19 1.08 9.16
N ASN A 20 0.48 -0.18 8.87
CA ASN A 20 -0.49 -1.27 8.88
C ASN A 20 -0.05 -2.39 9.83
N ARG A 21 -1.02 -3.22 10.18
CA ARG A 21 -0.85 -4.48 10.91
C ARG A 21 -1.48 -5.61 10.09
N PRO A 22 -1.15 -6.87 10.35
CA PRO A 22 -1.85 -8.00 9.73
C PRO A 22 -3.37 -7.91 9.95
N SER A 23 -4.14 -8.35 8.96
CA SER A 23 -5.59 -8.51 9.08
C SER A 23 -5.97 -9.77 9.85
N PHE A 24 -5.10 -10.78 9.83
CA PHE A 24 -5.23 -12.02 10.60
C PHE A 24 -3.96 -12.30 11.42
N GLU A 25 -4.10 -12.92 12.59
CA GLU A 25 -2.98 -13.19 13.51
C GLU A 25 -1.89 -14.04 12.87
N ASP A 26 -2.27 -14.99 12.02
CA ASP A 26 -1.41 -15.98 11.37
C ASP A 26 -1.01 -15.60 9.93
N GLN A 27 -1.49 -14.47 9.41
CA GLN A 27 -1.23 -14.02 8.03
C GLN A 27 0.27 -13.98 7.72
N THR A 28 0.75 -14.71 6.72
CA THR A 28 2.19 -14.84 6.42
C THR A 28 2.70 -13.87 5.35
N SER A 29 1.80 -13.15 4.68
CA SER A 29 2.14 -12.17 3.65
C SER A 29 1.09 -11.07 3.56
N ALA A 30 1.48 -9.89 3.09
CA ALA A 30 0.58 -8.79 2.76
C ALA A 30 0.62 -8.57 1.26
N LEU A 31 -0.57 -8.44 0.68
CA LEU A 31 -0.78 -7.98 -0.67
C LEU A 31 -1.32 -6.55 -0.57
N VAL A 32 -0.65 -5.62 -1.22
CA VAL A 32 -1.12 -4.25 -1.38
C VAL A 32 -1.43 -4.06 -2.84
N GLU A 33 -2.69 -3.83 -3.16
CA GLU A 33 -3.14 -3.48 -4.50
C GLU A 33 -3.21 -1.95 -4.64
N ILE A 34 -2.81 -1.45 -5.80
CA ILE A 34 -2.75 -0.02 -6.08
C ILE A 34 -3.66 0.24 -7.27
N TYR A 35 -4.57 1.18 -7.07
CA TYR A 35 -5.56 1.60 -8.05
C TYR A 35 -5.38 3.08 -8.37
N LYS A 36 -5.78 3.49 -9.58
CA LYS A 36 -5.85 4.88 -10.03
C LYS A 36 -7.27 5.19 -10.53
N THR A 37 -7.68 6.44 -10.42
CA THR A 37 -8.93 6.96 -10.99
C THR A 37 -8.73 8.45 -11.34
N PRO A 38 -9.38 8.98 -12.39
CA PRO A 38 -9.45 10.41 -12.64
C PRO A 38 -10.40 11.15 -11.67
N GLU A 39 -11.27 10.44 -10.95
CA GLU A 39 -12.21 11.03 -9.99
C GLU A 39 -11.49 11.65 -8.80
N ILE A 40 -11.92 12.85 -8.39
CA ILE A 40 -11.25 13.63 -7.33
C ILE A 40 -11.48 13.01 -5.93
N ASP A 41 -12.59 12.31 -5.74
CA ASP A 41 -13.04 11.77 -4.46
C ASP A 41 -13.24 10.24 -4.45
N GLY A 42 -12.56 9.52 -5.36
CA GLY A 42 -12.55 8.07 -5.39
C GLY A 42 -12.07 7.47 -4.06
N LYS A 43 -12.83 6.52 -3.52
CA LYS A 43 -12.67 5.98 -2.17
C LYS A 43 -12.47 4.47 -2.13
N TYR A 44 -13.21 3.71 -2.95
CA TYR A 44 -13.17 2.24 -2.93
C TYR A 44 -12.68 1.68 -4.27
N ALA A 45 -11.96 0.56 -4.22
CA ALA A 45 -11.33 -0.03 -5.40
C ALA A 45 -12.33 -0.60 -6.43
N ASP A 46 -13.59 -0.78 -6.03
CA ASP A 46 -14.69 -1.29 -6.86
C ASP A 46 -15.59 -0.17 -7.42
N GLU A 47 -15.26 1.09 -7.18
CA GLU A 47 -15.99 2.23 -7.75
C GLU A 47 -15.78 2.35 -9.27
N PRO A 48 -16.77 2.86 -10.02
CA PRO A 48 -16.62 3.14 -11.44
C PRO A 48 -15.41 4.05 -11.71
N GLY A 49 -14.61 3.72 -12.73
CA GLY A 49 -13.42 4.49 -13.10
C GLY A 49 -12.15 4.14 -12.32
N MET A 50 -12.21 3.21 -11.35
CA MET A 50 -11.02 2.65 -10.72
C MET A 50 -10.32 1.63 -11.62
N GLU A 51 -9.03 1.82 -11.84
CA GLU A 51 -8.19 0.94 -12.63
C GLU A 51 -7.05 0.37 -11.77
N LYS A 52 -6.88 -0.96 -11.76
CA LYS A 52 -5.77 -1.60 -11.06
C LYS A 52 -4.47 -1.27 -11.79
N LEU A 53 -3.59 -0.52 -11.13
CA LEU A 53 -2.26 -0.19 -11.62
C LEU A 53 -1.26 -1.32 -11.36
N GLY A 54 -1.47 -2.07 -10.27
CA GLY A 54 -0.72 -3.28 -9.97
C GLY A 54 -0.76 -3.66 -8.50
N GLU A 55 0.18 -4.51 -8.09
CA GLU A 55 0.24 -5.04 -6.73
C GLU A 55 1.67 -5.20 -6.21
N LEU A 56 1.80 -5.21 -4.89
CA LEU A 56 3.03 -5.40 -4.17
C LEU A 56 2.82 -6.45 -3.07
N ARG A 57 3.61 -7.53 -3.09
CA ARG A 57 3.55 -8.60 -2.09
C ARG A 57 4.78 -8.60 -1.21
N LEU A 58 4.59 -8.56 0.10
CA LEU A 58 5.65 -8.75 1.09
C LEU A 58 5.35 -9.98 1.95
N ASP A 59 6.25 -10.96 1.93
CA ASP A 59 6.17 -12.10 2.85
C ASP A 59 6.81 -11.77 4.20
N PHE A 60 6.12 -12.07 5.31
CA PHE A 60 6.57 -11.90 6.70
C PHE A 60 6.08 -13.07 7.58
N PRO A 61 6.66 -14.27 7.42
CA PRO A 61 6.23 -15.47 8.12
C PRO A 61 6.68 -15.45 9.60
N GLU A 62 5.99 -14.66 10.42
CA GLU A 62 6.21 -14.57 11.87
C GLU A 62 4.89 -14.66 12.64
N PRO A 63 4.08 -15.72 12.43
CA PRO A 63 2.72 -15.80 12.98
C PRO A 63 2.69 -15.72 14.51
N HIS A 64 3.77 -16.12 15.20
CA HIS A 64 3.91 -16.04 16.66
C HIS A 64 3.81 -14.61 17.24
N LEU A 65 4.05 -13.58 16.42
CA LEU A 65 3.92 -12.19 16.83
C LEU A 65 2.47 -11.66 16.71
N GLY A 66 1.55 -12.42 16.10
CA GLY A 66 0.15 -12.06 15.95
C GLY A 66 -0.04 -10.67 15.32
N PHE A 67 -0.93 -9.86 15.90
CA PHE A 67 -1.18 -8.47 15.48
C PHE A 67 -0.10 -7.48 15.88
N ASN A 68 0.94 -7.88 16.63
CA ASN A 68 2.03 -6.96 17.01
C ASN A 68 2.98 -6.65 15.84
N ARG A 69 2.83 -7.35 14.73
CA ARG A 69 3.61 -7.13 13.51
C ARG A 69 3.25 -5.79 12.87
N LYS A 70 4.29 -5.05 12.46
CA LYS A 70 4.14 -3.74 11.82
C LYS A 70 4.61 -3.79 10.36
N LEU A 71 3.82 -3.16 9.51
CA LEU A 71 4.10 -2.93 8.10
C LEU A 71 4.05 -1.44 7.83
N LYS A 72 4.97 -0.94 7.00
CA LYS A 72 4.95 0.43 6.50
C LYS A 72 4.92 0.39 4.98
N PHE A 73 3.84 0.90 4.41
CA PHE A 73 3.70 1.07 2.98
C PHE A 73 3.96 2.52 2.61
N THR A 74 4.66 2.75 1.51
CA THR A 74 5.02 4.08 1.01
C THR A 74 4.73 4.16 -0.48
N LEU A 75 4.05 5.21 -0.90
CA LEU A 75 3.97 5.64 -2.30
C LEU A 75 4.79 6.92 -2.46
N ASN A 76 5.64 6.97 -3.47
CA ASN A 76 6.31 8.20 -3.91
C ASN A 76 5.84 8.52 -5.33
N PHE A 77 5.34 9.74 -5.54
CA PHE A 77 4.83 10.21 -6.81
C PHE A 77 5.92 11.00 -7.53
N GLY A 78 6.40 10.45 -8.64
CA GLY A 78 7.20 11.17 -9.63
C GLY A 78 6.30 11.84 -10.66
N GLN A 79 6.91 12.41 -11.71
CA GLN A 79 6.16 13.06 -12.79
C GLN A 79 5.42 12.05 -13.68
N ILE A 80 6.04 10.89 -13.94
CA ILE A 80 5.53 9.85 -14.85
C ILE A 80 5.51 8.45 -14.22
N GLU A 81 5.95 8.32 -12.97
CA GLU A 81 6.06 7.05 -12.28
C GLU A 81 5.58 7.16 -10.82
N ILE A 82 5.01 6.08 -10.31
CA ILE A 82 4.74 5.87 -8.89
C ILE A 82 5.69 4.79 -8.40
N LYS A 83 6.46 5.07 -7.34
CA LYS A 83 7.26 4.06 -6.64
C LYS A 83 6.52 3.62 -5.40
N ALA A 84 6.21 2.34 -5.32
CA ALA A 84 5.59 1.74 -4.17
C ALA A 84 6.61 0.88 -3.41
N SER A 85 6.62 0.98 -2.09
CA SER A 85 7.43 0.10 -1.26
C SER A 85 6.70 -0.33 0.01
N CYS A 86 7.00 -1.53 0.47
CA CYS A 86 6.50 -2.09 1.70
C CYS A 86 7.67 -2.63 2.51
N ILE A 87 7.75 -2.27 3.78
CA ILE A 87 8.79 -2.72 4.70
C ILE A 87 8.16 -3.22 6.00
N ASN A 88 8.63 -4.36 6.51
CA ASN A 88 8.22 -4.86 7.81
C ASN A 88 9.13 -4.34 8.95
N GLN A 89 8.74 -4.61 10.18
CA GLN A 89 9.48 -4.21 11.38
C GLN A 89 10.94 -4.74 11.47
N ASN A 90 11.27 -5.80 10.74
CA ASN A 90 12.61 -6.39 10.71
C ASN A 90 13.48 -5.81 9.59
N GLY A 91 12.95 -4.84 8.84
CA GLY A 91 13.65 -4.22 7.72
C GLY A 91 13.56 -4.99 6.40
N LYS A 92 12.87 -6.13 6.34
CA LYS A 92 12.60 -6.81 5.06
C LYS A 92 11.67 -5.93 4.23
N SER A 93 12.11 -5.60 3.02
CA SER A 93 11.39 -4.72 2.12
C SER A 93 11.22 -5.31 0.74
N VAL A 94 10.19 -4.84 0.06
CA VAL A 94 9.95 -5.02 -1.37
C VAL A 94 9.56 -3.66 -1.95
N ASP A 95 9.95 -3.40 -3.19
CA ASP A 95 9.56 -2.21 -3.93
C ASP A 95 9.24 -2.54 -5.38
N THR A 96 8.46 -1.67 -6.00
CA THR A 96 8.11 -1.74 -7.41
C THR A 96 7.82 -0.34 -7.95
N LYS A 97 7.75 -0.22 -9.27
CA LYS A 97 7.46 1.02 -9.98
C LYS A 97 6.31 0.80 -10.95
N PHE A 98 5.45 1.79 -11.05
CA PHE A 98 4.35 1.82 -12.00
C PHE A 98 4.47 3.06 -12.86
N ASN A 99 4.49 2.89 -14.17
CA ASN A 99 4.42 4.03 -15.08
C ASN A 99 2.98 4.51 -15.15
N LEU A 100 2.80 5.82 -15.06
CA LEU A 100 1.54 6.46 -15.38
C LEU A 100 1.53 6.63 -16.90
N GLU A 101 0.90 5.69 -17.59
CA GLU A 101 0.43 5.96 -18.95
C GLU A 101 -0.62 7.07 -18.82
N LEU A 102 -0.23 8.27 -19.25
CA LEU A 102 -1.03 9.50 -19.26
C LEU A 102 -1.81 9.61 -20.57
#